data_AF-A0A5P1FHN4-F1
#
_entry.id   AF-A0A5P1FHN4-F1
#
_cell.length_a   1.000
_cell.length_b   1.000
_cell.length_c   1.000
_cell.angle_alpha   90.00
_cell.angle_beta   90.00
_cell.angle_gamma   90.00
#
_symmetry.space_group_name_H-M   'P 1'
#
loop_
_entity.id
_entity.type
_entity.pdbx_description
1 polymer ?
#
loop_
_entity_poly.entity_id
_entity_poly.type
_entity_poly.pdbx_seq_one_letter_code
_entity_poly.pdbx_strand_id
1 'polypeptide(L)'
;MGGRSSFTIGHSKFIDIYNSKNHTWLELKNGCVMVTAHAVIGKRLFCIEWKNQRKLAVFDLDENSWNKVELPLTGSLAVGFRFGILDGKLLLFSMKEDLGYQTLVYDPEAESGKEWGTSSLKAPGLCLCTVTIEA
;
A
#
# COMPACT_ATOMS: atom_id res chain seq x y z
N MET A 1 -17.79 -33.93 -21.93
CA MET A 1 -17.35 -33.41 -20.60
C MET A 1 -16.14 -32.52 -20.83
N GLY A 2 -16.24 -31.23 -20.53
CA GLY A 2 -15.14 -30.29 -20.78
C GLY A 2 -15.54 -28.86 -20.46
N GLY A 3 -16.08 -28.63 -19.25
CA GLY A 3 -16.33 -27.28 -18.75
C GLY A 3 -15.00 -26.62 -18.44
N ARG A 4 -14.61 -25.61 -19.22
CA ARG A 4 -13.54 -24.70 -18.83
C ARG A 4 -14.06 -23.89 -17.64
N SER A 5 -13.64 -24.26 -16.44
CA SER A 5 -13.88 -23.44 -15.26
C SER A 5 -13.10 -22.13 -15.42
N SER A 6 -13.79 -21.04 -15.74
CA SER A 6 -13.23 -19.69 -15.79
C SER A 6 -13.36 -19.04 -14.42
N PHE A 7 -12.73 -19.59 -13.39
CA PHE A 7 -12.60 -18.84 -12.15
C PHE A 7 -11.54 -17.75 -12.38
N THR A 8 -11.96 -16.50 -12.28
CA THR A 8 -11.04 -15.37 -12.36
C THR A 8 -10.35 -15.28 -11.00
N ILE A 9 -9.15 -15.86 -10.90
CA ILE A 9 -8.29 -15.66 -9.73
C ILE A 9 -8.02 -14.15 -9.63
N GLY A 10 -8.33 -13.57 -8.48
CA GLY A 10 -7.98 -12.18 -8.20
C GLY A 10 -8.92 -11.12 -8.79
N HIS A 11 -10.24 -11.34 -8.84
CA HIS A 11 -11.19 -10.24 -9.08
C HIS A 11 -11.91 -9.77 -7.80
N SER A 12 -11.55 -10.31 -6.64
CA SER A 12 -12.14 -9.87 -5.38
C SER A 12 -11.69 -8.46 -5.03
N LYS A 13 -12.66 -7.61 -4.69
CA LYS A 13 -12.49 -6.18 -4.41
C LYS A 13 -13.23 -5.83 -3.12
N PHE A 14 -12.84 -6.47 -2.02
CA PHE A 14 -13.41 -6.16 -0.71
C PHE A 14 -12.35 -5.67 0.27
N ILE A 15 -12.78 -4.84 1.21
CA ILE A 15 -12.04 -4.48 2.41
C ILE A 15 -12.88 -4.99 3.59
N ASP A 16 -12.30 -5.87 4.40
CA ASP A 16 -12.96 -6.37 5.61
C ASP A 16 -12.40 -5.63 6.82
N ILE A 17 -13.30 -4.98 7.57
CA ILE A 17 -12.96 -4.22 8.77
C ILE A 17 -13.54 -4.94 9.97
N TYR A 18 -12.65 -5.36 10.88
CA TYR A 18 -13.06 -5.94 12.16
C TYR A 18 -13.28 -4.85 13.21
N ASN A 19 -14.48 -4.83 13.81
CA ASN A 19 -14.78 -3.96 14.94
C ASN A 19 -14.69 -4.77 16.25
N SER A 20 -13.66 -4.47 17.05
CA SER A 20 -13.39 -5.16 18.31
C SER A 20 -14.37 -4.82 19.43
N LYS A 21 -15.11 -3.70 19.35
CA LYS A 21 -16.06 -3.29 20.41
C LYS A 21 -17.33 -4.13 20.42
N ASN A 22 -17.82 -4.49 19.23
CA ASN A 22 -19.05 -5.24 19.05
C ASN A 22 -18.81 -6.63 18.41
N HIS A 23 -17.54 -6.98 18.15
CA HIS A 23 -17.12 -8.24 17.55
C HIS A 23 -17.77 -8.54 16.19
N THR A 24 -18.03 -7.49 15.38
CA THR A 24 -18.62 -7.64 14.04
C THR A 24 -17.61 -7.35 12.94
N TRP A 25 -17.85 -7.95 11.76
CA TRP A 25 -17.15 -7.62 10.52
C TRP A 25 -18.01 -6.71 9.65
N LEU A 26 -17.38 -5.69 9.07
CA LEU A 26 -17.96 -4.84 8.03
C LEU A 26 -17.20 -5.10 6.72
N GLU A 27 -17.92 -5.54 5.69
CA GLU A 27 -17.37 -5.73 4.34
C GLU A 27 -17.68 -4.49 3.48
N LEU A 28 -16.64 -3.90 2.88
CA LEU A 28 -16.76 -2.82 1.90
C LEU A 28 -16.45 -3.35 0.50
N LYS A 29 -17.41 -3.27 -0.44
CA LYS A 29 -17.31 -3.83 -1.80
C LYS A 29 -16.61 -2.94 -2.83
N ASN A 30 -15.65 -2.14 -2.39
CA ASN A 30 -14.93 -1.16 -3.22
C ASN A 30 -13.40 -1.32 -3.12
N GLY A 31 -12.88 -2.48 -2.72
CA GLY A 31 -11.44 -2.69 -2.50
C GLY A 31 -10.56 -2.71 -3.76
N CYS A 32 -9.24 -2.71 -3.54
CA CYS A 32 -8.24 -2.90 -4.59
C CYS A 32 -8.11 -4.37 -5.01
N VAL A 33 -7.62 -4.58 -6.24
CA VAL A 33 -7.38 -5.92 -6.79
C VAL A 33 -5.91 -6.28 -6.64
N MET A 34 -5.64 -7.50 -6.17
CA MET A 34 -4.28 -8.09 -6.15
C MET A 34 -3.28 -7.15 -5.48
N VAL A 35 -3.56 -6.78 -4.24
CA VAL A 35 -2.70 -5.89 -3.45
C VAL A 35 -1.39 -6.61 -3.13
N THR A 36 -0.27 -5.95 -3.42
CA THR A 36 1.09 -6.48 -3.27
C THR A 36 1.80 -5.97 -2.01
N ALA A 37 1.38 -4.81 -1.51
CA ALA A 37 1.80 -4.22 -0.24
C ALA A 37 0.66 -3.39 0.31
N HIS A 38 0.48 -3.39 1.63
CA HIS A 38 -0.56 -2.61 2.30
C HIS A 38 -0.13 -2.12 3.69
N ALA A 39 -0.62 -0.97 4.12
CA ALA A 39 -0.37 -0.42 5.45
C ALA A 39 -1.58 0.42 5.89
N VAL A 40 -1.80 0.52 7.20
CA VAL A 40 -2.85 1.36 7.77
C VAL A 40 -2.20 2.42 8.64
N ILE A 41 -2.49 3.69 8.36
CA ILE A 41 -2.07 4.83 9.18
C ILE A 41 -3.33 5.62 9.54
N GLY A 42 -3.61 5.73 10.83
CA GLY A 42 -4.87 6.30 11.31
C GLY A 42 -6.07 5.54 10.72
N LYS A 43 -6.91 6.26 9.98
CA LYS A 43 -8.10 5.72 9.30
C LYS A 43 -7.91 5.53 7.78
N ARG A 44 -6.68 5.63 7.29
CA ARG A 44 -6.35 5.48 5.88
C ARG A 44 -5.64 4.16 5.61
N LEU A 45 -6.09 3.44 4.59
CA LEU A 45 -5.46 2.22 4.08
C LEU A 45 -4.68 2.55 2.80
N PHE A 46 -3.40 2.24 2.82
CA PHE A 46 -2.46 2.45 1.72
C PHE A 46 -2.18 1.12 1.05
N CYS A 47 -2.17 1.08 -0.29
CA CYS A 47 -1.99 -0.15 -1.07
C CYS A 47 -1.13 0.08 -2.33
N ILE A 48 -0.37 -0.95 -2.73
CA ILE A 48 0.17 -1.09 -4.10
C ILE A 48 -0.60 -2.18 -4.83
N GLU A 49 -1.28 -1.81 -5.91
CA GLU A 49 -1.98 -2.76 -6.79
C GLU A 49 -0.99 -3.46 -7.74
N TRP A 50 -1.14 -4.77 -7.95
CA TRP A 50 -0.30 -5.54 -8.88
C TRP A 50 -0.26 -4.92 -10.30
N LYS A 51 -1.42 -4.47 -10.80
CA LYS A 51 -1.54 -3.87 -12.14
C LYS A 51 -0.97 -2.45 -12.22
N ASN A 52 -0.82 -1.76 -11.10
CA ASN A 52 -0.42 -0.36 -11.08
C ASN A 52 0.58 -0.08 -9.95
N GLN A 53 1.77 -0.67 -10.08
CA GLN A 53 2.83 -0.57 -9.08
C GLN A 53 3.50 0.82 -9.00
N ARG A 54 3.07 1.78 -9.84
CA ARG A 54 3.58 3.16 -9.85
C ARG A 54 2.66 4.15 -9.16
N LYS A 55 1.52 3.69 -8.64
CA LYS A 55 0.60 4.52 -7.87
C LYS A 55 0.36 3.90 -6.50
N LEU A 56 0.35 4.77 -5.50
CA LEU A 56 -0.12 4.47 -4.17
C LEU A 56 -1.64 4.67 -4.14
N ALA A 57 -2.39 3.58 -3.96
CA ALA A 57 -3.82 3.66 -3.74
C ALA A 57 -4.06 3.96 -2.26
N VAL A 58 -4.85 5.00 -1.97
CA VAL A 58 -5.17 5.45 -0.61
C VAL A 58 -6.67 5.41 -0.43
N PHE A 59 -7.14 4.56 0.48
CA PHE A 59 -8.53 4.52 0.90
C PHE A 59 -8.69 5.35 2.16
N ASP A 60 -9.60 6.32 2.12
CA ASP A 60 -10.01 7.08 3.30
C ASP A 60 -11.32 6.52 3.84
N LEU A 61 -11.30 6.08 5.10
CA LEU A 61 -12.48 5.47 5.73
C LEU A 61 -13.59 6.48 6.03
N ASP A 62 -13.24 7.74 6.34
CA ASP A 62 -14.23 8.76 6.69
C ASP A 62 -14.98 9.22 5.43
N GLU A 63 -14.27 9.36 4.31
CA GLU A 63 -14.86 9.68 3.00
C GLU A 63 -15.37 8.45 2.23
N ASN A 64 -15.08 7.24 2.71
CA ASN A 64 -15.35 5.96 2.04
C ASN A 64 -14.95 5.97 0.54
N SER A 65 -13.78 6.53 0.25
CA SER A 65 -13.35 6.76 -1.12
C SER A 65 -11.88 6.39 -1.35
N TRP A 66 -11.55 6.13 -2.60
CA TRP A 66 -10.18 5.85 -3.03
C TRP A 66 -9.60 7.05 -3.77
N ASN A 67 -8.36 7.38 -3.45
CA ASN A 67 -7.50 8.24 -4.23
C ASN A 67 -6.28 7.44 -4.73
N LYS A 68 -5.63 7.92 -5.80
CA LYS A 68 -4.38 7.37 -6.31
C LYS A 68 -3.33 8.48 -6.39
N VAL A 69 -2.23 8.28 -5.70
CA VAL A 69 -1.08 9.19 -5.70
C VAL A 69 0.02 8.59 -6.56
N GLU A 70 0.60 9.37 -7.48
CA GLU A 70 1.75 8.92 -8.27
C GLU A 70 2.98 8.75 -7.39
N LEU A 71 3.72 7.67 -7.58
CA LEU A 71 5.01 7.47 -6.93
C LEU A 71 6.08 8.28 -7.68
N PRO A 72 7.00 8.97 -6.98
CA PRO A 72 8.07 9.77 -7.57
C PRO A 72 9.20 8.87 -8.13
N LEU A 73 8.88 7.99 -9.08
CA LEU A 73 9.79 7.02 -9.66
C LEU A 73 10.34 7.52 -10.99
N THR A 74 11.65 7.38 -11.18
CA THR A 74 12.32 7.60 -12.47
C THR A 74 12.37 6.32 -13.30
N GLY A 75 12.38 6.45 -14.63
CA GLY A 75 12.47 5.33 -15.58
C GLY A 75 11.13 4.64 -15.87
N SER A 76 11.19 3.51 -16.59
CA SER A 76 10.02 2.73 -17.04
C SER A 76 9.85 1.38 -16.33
N LEU A 77 10.77 1.02 -15.44
CA LEU A 77 10.76 -0.28 -14.79
C LEU A 77 9.71 -0.36 -13.69
N ALA A 78 8.95 -1.46 -13.68
CA ALA A 78 8.15 -1.84 -12.52
C ALA A 78 9.08 -2.14 -11.33
N VAL A 79 8.77 -1.57 -10.17
CA VAL A 79 9.46 -1.78 -8.91
C VAL A 79 8.41 -2.21 -7.90
N GLY A 80 8.61 -3.38 -7.27
CA GLY A 80 7.79 -3.81 -6.15
C GLY A 80 8.22 -3.10 -4.89
N PHE A 81 7.27 -2.77 -4.03
CA PHE A 81 7.53 -2.11 -2.75
C PHE A 81 7.08 -2.97 -1.58
N ARG A 82 7.71 -2.76 -0.44
CA ARG A 82 7.21 -3.16 0.88
C ARG A 82 7.01 -1.92 1.72
N PHE A 83 6.05 -1.97 2.63
CA PHE A 83 5.73 -0.82 3.46
C PHE A 83 6.35 -0.92 4.85
N GLY A 84 6.70 0.24 5.39
CA GLY A 84 6.93 0.44 6.81
C GLY A 84 6.20 1.69 7.28
N ILE A 85 6.09 1.85 8.59
CA ILE A 85 5.50 3.05 9.20
C ILE A 85 6.52 3.61 10.19
N LEU A 86 6.80 4.91 10.10
CA LEU A 86 7.67 5.63 11.03
C LEU A 86 7.08 7.01 11.30
N ASP A 87 6.84 7.35 12.56
CA ASP A 87 6.30 8.65 12.99
C ASP A 87 5.05 9.09 12.21
N GLY A 88 4.12 8.16 11.98
CA GLY A 88 2.90 8.40 11.20
C GLY A 88 3.11 8.57 9.70
N LYS A 89 4.33 8.39 9.19
CA LYS A 89 4.65 8.43 7.76
C LYS A 89 4.83 7.03 7.20
N LEU A 90 4.52 6.87 5.92
CA LEU A 90 4.66 5.61 5.21
C LEU A 90 6.05 5.54 4.56
N LEU A 91 6.80 4.48 4.86
CA LEU A 91 8.06 4.14 4.20
C LEU A 91 7.79 3.14 3.07
N LEU A 92 8.36 3.36 1.89
CA LEU A 92 8.30 2.44 0.77
C LEU A 92 9.70 1.93 0.45
N PHE A 93 9.96 0.70 0.87
CA PHE A 93 11.22 0.01 0.61
C PHE A 93 11.16 -0.66 -0.77
N SER A 94 12.07 -0.29 -1.67
CA SER A 94 12.23 -0.97 -2.96
C SER A 94 12.63 -2.43 -2.75
N MET A 95 11.98 -3.36 -3.47
CA MET A 95 12.42 -4.76 -3.52
C MET A 95 13.56 -4.99 -4.52
N LYS A 96 13.92 -4.00 -5.34
CA LYS A 96 15.12 -4.05 -6.17
C LYS A 96 16.30 -3.45 -5.42
N GLU A 97 17.38 -4.21 -5.32
CA GLU A 97 18.66 -3.81 -4.71
C GLU A 97 19.51 -2.91 -5.61
N ASP A 98 18.92 -2.29 -6.65
CA ASP A 98 19.65 -1.32 -7.46
C ASP A 98 20.11 -0.16 -6.56
N LEU A 99 21.43 0.08 -6.59
CA LEU A 99 22.19 0.96 -5.68
C LEU A 99 21.74 2.43 -5.65
N GLY A 100 20.71 2.81 -6.41
CA GLY A 100 20.18 4.17 -6.50
C GLY A 100 18.80 4.39 -5.85
N TYR A 101 18.05 3.34 -5.48
CA TYR A 101 16.72 3.54 -4.88
C TYR A 101 16.83 3.78 -3.37
N GLN A 102 16.77 5.06 -2.97
CA GLN A 102 16.50 5.42 -1.58
C GLN A 102 15.08 5.01 -1.18
N THR A 103 14.87 4.76 0.10
CA THR A 103 13.52 4.50 0.64
C THR A 103 12.68 5.76 0.48
N LEU A 104 11.54 5.65 -0.19
CA LEU A 104 10.61 6.77 -0.29
C LEU A 104 9.85 6.92 1.02
N VAL A 105 9.57 8.17 1.40
CA VAL A 105 8.75 8.51 2.55
C VAL A 105 7.53 9.27 2.02
N TYR A 106 6.34 8.83 2.40
CA TYR A 106 5.09 9.52 2.15
C TYR A 106 4.52 10.02 3.46
N ASP A 107 4.37 11.34 3.57
CA ASP A 107 3.71 12.00 4.69
C ASP A 107 2.25 12.32 4.32
N PRO A 108 1.27 11.60 4.89
CA PRO A 108 -0.14 11.81 4.58
C PRO A 108 -0.70 13.14 5.12
N GLU A 109 0.02 13.80 6.03
CA GLU A 109 -0.40 15.06 6.66
C GLU A 109 0.39 16.27 6.14
N ALA A 110 1.29 16.07 5.17
CA ALA A 110 2.02 17.15 4.54
C ALA A 110 1.13 18.01 3.62
N GLU A 111 1.56 19.25 3.39
CA GLU A 111 0.94 20.12 2.39
C GLU A 111 0.99 19.50 0.99
N SER A 112 -0.03 19.77 0.18
CA SER A 112 -0.08 19.29 -1.20
C SER A 112 1.20 19.62 -1.98
N GLY A 113 1.81 18.62 -2.60
CA GLY A 113 3.07 18.72 -3.33
C GLY A 113 4.35 18.55 -2.50
N LYS A 114 4.24 18.36 -1.17
CA LYS A 114 5.36 18.10 -0.26
C LYS A 114 5.25 16.75 0.45
N GLU A 115 4.35 15.88 0.00
CA GLU A 115 4.08 14.59 0.63
C GLU A 115 5.25 13.62 0.50
N TRP A 116 6.09 13.80 -0.51
CA TRP A 116 7.17 12.87 -0.82
C TRP A 116 8.53 13.37 -0.31
N GLY A 117 9.26 12.47 0.35
CA GLY A 117 10.66 12.62 0.71
C GLY A 117 11.43 11.31 0.54
N THR A 118 12.68 11.29 1.01
CA THR A 118 13.52 10.09 1.01
C THR A 118 14.17 9.85 2.37
N SER A 119 14.51 8.60 2.65
CA SER A 119 15.19 8.17 3.86
C SER A 119 16.32 7.19 3.55
N SER A 120 17.35 7.19 4.38
CA SER A 120 18.46 6.22 4.34
C SER A 120 18.11 4.89 5.02
N LEU A 121 16.95 4.80 5.68
CA LEU A 121 16.48 3.57 6.31
C LEU A 121 16.30 2.47 5.27
N LYS A 122 16.68 1.24 5.63
CA LYS A 122 16.48 0.05 4.79
C LYS A 122 15.62 -0.95 5.53
N ALA A 123 14.85 -1.74 4.79
CA ALA A 123 14.09 -2.84 5.37
C ALA A 123 15.06 -3.86 6.02
N PRO A 124 14.74 -4.41 7.20
CA PRO A 124 15.60 -5.37 7.92
C PRO A 124 15.64 -6.78 7.29
N GLY A 125 15.54 -6.89 5.96
CA GLY A 125 15.58 -8.16 5.22
C GLY A 125 14.32 -8.46 4.41
N LEU A 126 14.09 -9.74 4.11
CA LEU A 126 12.96 -10.22 3.31
C LEU A 126 11.65 -10.32 4.12
N CYS A 127 11.15 -9.19 4.65
CA CYS A 127 9.85 -9.18 5.32
C CYS A 127 8.71 -9.06 4.29
N LEU A 128 7.78 -10.02 4.27
CA LEU A 128 6.56 -9.93 3.44
C LEU A 128 5.47 -9.07 4.08
N CYS A 129 5.66 -8.67 5.34
CA CYS A 129 4.71 -7.90 6.12
C CYS A 129 5.12 -6.43 6.21
N THR A 130 4.15 -5.59 6.53
CA THR A 130 4.41 -4.19 6.92
C THR A 130 4.97 -4.15 8.33
N VAL A 131 5.96 -3.29 8.55
CA VAL A 131 6.61 -3.11 9.85
C VAL A 131 6.32 -1.71 10.38
N THR A 132 5.81 -1.62 11.60
CA THR A 132 5.71 -0.35 12.32
C THR A 132 6.96 -0.18 13.17
N ILE A 133 7.65 0.94 12.99
CA ILE A 133 8.83 1.33 13.75
C ILE A 133 8.38 2.38 14.77
N GLU A 134 8.35 1.99 16.04
CA GLU A 134 8.16 2.89 17.18
C GLU A 134 9.54 3.29 17.71
N ALA A 135 9.76 4.60 17.91
CA ALA A 135 11.00 5.17 18.43
C ALA A 135 10.92 5.40 19.94
#